data_AF-A0AAV5XR51-F1
#
_entry.id   AF-A0AAV5XR51-F1
#
_cell.length_a   1.000
_cell.length_b   1.000
_cell.length_c   1.000
_cell.angle_alpha   90.00
_cell.angle_beta   90.00
_cell.angle_gamma   90.00
#
_symmetry.space_group_name_H-M   'P 1'
#
loop_
_entity.id
_entity.type
_entity.pdbx_description
1 polymer ?
#
loop_
_entity_poly.entity_id
_entity_poly.type
_entity_poly.pdbx_seq_one_letter_code
_entity_poly.pdbx_strand_id
1 'polypeptide(L)' 'MVIHAQPDDEKTDPTGNSGARIACGVITR' A
#
# COMPACT_ATOMS: atom_id res chain seq x y z
N MET A 1 8.58 3.22 1.21
CA MET A 1 7.78 2.43 0.25
C MET A 1 7.04 1.34 1.00
N VAL A 2 5.73 1.17 0.78
CA VAL A 2 4.93 0.12 1.42
C VAL A 2 4.16 -0.64 0.34
N ILE A 3 4.21 -1.97 0.39
CA ILE A 3 3.45 -2.85 -0.50
C ILE A 3 2.28 -3.43 0.30
N HIS A 4 1.10 -3.36 -0.30
CA HIS A 4 -0.12 -3.91 0.28
C HIS A 4 -0.47 -5.27 -0.33
N ALA A 5 -1.32 -6.02 0.36
CA ALA A 5 -1.71 -7.38 -0.01
C ALA A 5 -2.54 -7.42 -1.30
N GLN A 6 -3.34 -6.39 -1.56
CA GLN A 6 -4.28 -6.31 -2.69
C GLN A 6 -3.99 -5.05 -3.52
N PRO A 7 -4.43 -5.03 -4.79
CA PRO A 7 -4.39 -3.83 -5.62
C PRO A 7 -5.22 -2.69 -5.03
N ASP A 8 -4.80 -1.45 -5.32
CA ASP A 8 -5.54 -0.24 -4.97
C ASP A 8 -6.71 -0.03 -5.95
N ASP A 9 -7.86 0.40 -5.45
CA ASP A 9 -9.08 0.68 -6.23
C ASP A 9 -9.23 2.14 -6.70
N GLU A 10 -8.27 3.01 -6.35
CA GLU A 10 -8.18 4.44 -6.68
C GLU A 10 -9.40 5.29 -6.30
N LYS A 11 -10.26 4.80 -5.41
CA LYS A 11 -11.53 5.45 -5.07
C LYS A 11 -11.78 5.50 -3.57
N THR A 12 -11.45 4.44 -2.85
CA THR A 12 -11.83 4.28 -1.46
C THR A 12 -10.84 4.98 -0.55
N ASP A 13 -11.29 6.00 0.16
CA ASP A 13 -10.46 6.63 1.18
C ASP A 13 -10.28 5.70 2.40
N PRO A 14 -9.09 5.66 3.03
CA PRO A 14 -7.90 6.44 2.73
C PRO A 14 -6.82 5.71 1.90
N THR A 15 -6.97 4.41 1.63
CA THR A 15 -5.90 3.57 1.04
C THR A 15 -6.40 2.59 -0.02
N GLY A 16 -7.49 2.94 -0.70
CA GLY A 16 -7.98 2.26 -1.89
C GLY A 16 -8.31 0.79 -1.72
N ASN A 17 -8.81 0.38 -0.54
CA ASN A 17 -9.04 -1.04 -0.19
C ASN A 17 -7.85 -1.99 -0.42
N SER A 18 -6.61 -1.47 -0.40
CA SER A 18 -5.41 -2.26 -0.70
C SER A 18 -5.11 -3.39 0.30
N GLY A 19 -5.78 -3.44 1.46
CA GLY A 19 -5.62 -4.49 2.45
C GLY A 19 -4.38 -4.34 3.34
N ALA A 20 -3.88 -5.45 3.90
CA ALA A 20 -2.79 -5.43 4.88
C ALA A 20 -1.44 -4.99 4.25
N ARG A 21 -0.58 -4.35 5.04
CA ARG A 21 0.79 -4.00 4.64
C ARG A 21 1.68 -5.23 4.74
N ILE A 22 2.21 -5.71 3.62
CA ILE A 22 2.97 -6.97 3.55
C ILE A 22 4.47 -6.76 3.42
N ALA A 23 4.91 -5.59 2.98
CA ALA A 23 6.32 -5.22 2.96
C ALA A 23 6.50 -3.71 3.19
N CYS A 24 7.58 -3.35 3.86
CA CYS A 24 7.99 -1.97 4.06
C CYS A 24 9.48 -1.83 3.75
N GLY A 25 9.83 -0.82 2.95
CA GLY A 25 11.21 -0.49 2.61
C GLY A 25 11.47 1.00 2.84
N VAL A 26 12.57 1.30 3.52
CA VAL A 26 13.10 2.67 3.62
C VAL A 26 13.97 2.90 2.39
N ILE A 27 13.71 3.99 1.66
CA ILE A 27 14.53 4.37 0.51
C ILE A 27 15.66 5.26 1.02
N THR A 28 16.91 4.84 0.80
CA THR A 28 18.14 5.61 1.11
C THR A 28 18.89 5.95 -0.18
N ARG A 29 19.78 6.94 -0.11
CA ARG A 29 20.55 7.42 -1.27
C ARG A 29 21.74 6.53 -1.59
#